data_AF-A0AAV8YSY3-F1
#
_entry.id   AF-A0AAV8YSY3-F1
#
_cell.length_a   1.000
_cell.length_b   1.000
_cell.length_c   1.000
_cell.angle_alpha   90.00
_cell.angle_beta   90.00
_cell.angle_gamma   90.00
#
_symmetry.space_group_name_H-M   'P 1'
#
loop_
_entity.id
_entity.type
_entity.pdbx_description
1 polymer ?
#
loop_
_entity_poly.entity_id
_entity_poly.type
_entity_poly.pdbx_seq_one_letter_code
_entity_poly.pdbx_strand_id
1 'polypeptide(L)'
;MLRVEPFHPNVISETILRRLLKQDIVLHIKKNKEWRTDPANVIYDQGKPVDFFVIILEGRVEVTVGKENLMFEGGPFTYFGTQALVQTVGIGK
;
A
#
# COMPACT_ATOMS: atom_id res chain seq x y z
N MET A 1 14.91 0.28 9.75
CA MET A 1 14.63 -0.49 8.51
C MET A 1 13.19 -0.95 8.59
N LEU A 2 12.36 -0.64 7.60
CA LEU A 2 10.94 -1.00 7.59
C LEU A 2 10.82 -2.52 7.82
N ARG A 3 10.11 -2.93 8.87
CA ARG A 3 9.87 -4.35 9.20
C ARG A 3 8.77 -4.90 8.30
N VAL A 4 9.03 -4.96 7.00
CA VAL A 4 8.11 -5.51 6.01
C VAL A 4 8.74 -6.78 5.47
N GLU A 5 8.21 -7.94 5.88
CA GLU A 5 8.79 -9.26 5.64
C GLU A 5 9.17 -9.52 4.16
N PRO A 6 8.32 -9.17 3.17
CA PRO A 6 8.69 -9.32 1.75
C PRO A 6 9.93 -8.53 1.31
N PHE A 7 10.32 -7.49 2.05
CA PHE A 7 11.51 -6.67 1.77
C PHE A 7 12.68 -6.99 2.70
N HIS A 8 12.60 -8.08 3.47
CA HIS A 8 13.70 -8.51 4.31
C HIS A 8 14.92 -8.91 3.44
N PRO A 9 16.17 -8.63 3.87
CA PRO A 9 17.37 -8.99 3.11
C PRO A 9 17.50 -10.48 2.73
N ASN A 10 16.84 -11.37 3.47
CA ASN A 10 16.78 -12.81 3.18
C ASN A 10 15.83 -13.15 2.02
N VAL A 11 14.90 -12.26 1.67
CA VAL A 11 13.92 -12.43 0.60
C VAL A 11 14.35 -11.67 -0.65
N ILE A 12 14.79 -10.42 -0.48
CA ILE A 12 15.25 -9.54 -1.56
C ILE A 12 16.58 -8.89 -1.18
N SER A 13 17.57 -8.95 -2.06
CA SER A 13 18.85 -8.30 -1.79
C SER A 13 18.71 -6.77 -1.82
N GLU A 14 19.53 -6.09 -1.03
CA GLU A 14 19.51 -4.63 -0.95
C GLU A 14 19.77 -3.97 -2.32
N THR A 15 20.62 -4.57 -3.15
CA THR A 15 20.88 -4.09 -4.52
C THR A 15 19.63 -4.13 -5.39
N ILE A 16 18.86 -5.22 -5.33
CA ILE A 16 17.62 -5.35 -6.11
C ILE A 16 16.54 -4.43 -5.55
N LEU A 17 16.37 -4.37 -4.23
CA LEU A 17 15.42 -3.44 -3.59
C LEU A 17 15.72 -1.99 -3.98
N ARG A 18 16.99 -1.56 -3.95
CA ARG A 18 17.40 -0.22 -4.39
C ARG A 18 17.12 0.03 -5.87
N ARG A 19 17.24 -0.98 -6.74
CA ARG A 19 16.89 -0.85 -8.17
C ARG A 19 15.37 -0.73 -8.37
N LEU A 20 14.58 -1.47 -7.60
CA LEU A 20 13.12 -1.39 -7.61
C LEU A 20 12.64 0.00 -7.16
N LEU A 21 13.22 0.54 -6.08
CA LEU A 21 12.89 1.89 -5.59
C LEU A 21 13.28 3.03 -6.53
N LYS A 22 14.14 2.77 -7.52
CA LYS A 22 14.54 3.74 -8.56
C LYS A 22 13.65 3.69 -9.80
N GLN A 23 12.72 2.75 -9.88
CA GLN A 23 11.73 2.74 -10.96
C GLN A 23 10.72 3.88 -10.76
N ASP A 24 9.91 4.14 -11.78
CA ASP A 24 8.80 5.08 -11.68
C ASP A 24 7.62 4.46 -10.92
N ILE A 25 7.76 4.43 -9.59
CA ILE A 25 6.80 3.81 -8.65
C ILE A 25 6.25 4.80 -7.62
N VAL A 26 6.62 6.07 -7.71
CA VAL A 26 6.22 7.11 -6.75
C VAL A 26 5.01 7.87 -7.30
N LEU A 27 3.85 7.58 -6.74
CA LEU A 27 2.59 8.22 -7.10
C LEU A 27 2.33 9.44 -6.20
N HIS A 28 1.94 10.57 -6.81
CA HIS A 28 1.56 11.78 -6.10
C HIS A 28 0.05 12.02 -6.24
N ILE A 29 -0.67 11.95 -5.12
CA ILE A 29 -2.10 12.23 -5.08
C ILE A 29 -2.30 13.68 -4.61
N LYS A 30 -2.92 14.50 -5.46
CA LYS A 30 -3.23 15.90 -5.14
C LYS A 30 -4.61 16.00 -4.50
N LYS A 31 -4.62 16.31 -3.21
CA LYS A 31 -5.86 16.56 -2.47
C LYS A 31 -6.61 17.75 -3.08
N ASN A 32 -7.86 17.53 -3.46
CA ASN A 32 -8.79 18.58 -3.88
C ASN A 32 -9.88 18.82 -2.82
N LYS A 33 -10.81 19.74 -3.11
CA LYS A 33 -11.90 20.09 -2.17
C LYS A 33 -12.87 18.92 -1.94
N GLU A 34 -13.02 18.03 -2.91
CA GLU A 34 -13.96 16.91 -2.93
C GLU A 34 -13.24 15.56 -2.71
N TRP A 35 -12.09 15.58 -2.03
CA TRP A 35 -11.19 14.42 -1.94
C TRP A 35 -11.82 13.16 -1.34
N ARG A 36 -12.91 13.29 -0.57
CA ARG A 36 -13.63 12.13 -0.01
C ARG A 36 -14.49 11.40 -1.02
N THR A 37 -14.91 12.08 -2.08
CA THR A 37 -15.81 11.55 -3.11
C THR A 37 -15.12 11.38 -4.45
N ASP A 38 -13.96 12.00 -4.65
CA ASP A 38 -13.18 11.85 -5.87
C ASP A 38 -12.37 10.53 -5.88
N PRO A 39 -12.66 9.61 -6.82
CA PRO A 39 -11.92 8.35 -6.96
C PRO A 39 -10.41 8.53 -7.16
N ALA A 40 -9.95 9.67 -7.68
CA ALA A 40 -8.53 9.95 -7.85
C ALA A 40 -7.76 10.09 -6.52
N ASN A 41 -8.47 10.27 -5.39
CA ASN A 41 -7.89 10.35 -4.05
C ASN A 41 -7.97 9.02 -3.28
N VAL A 42 -8.52 7.96 -3.88
CA VAL A 42 -8.69 6.64 -3.26
C VAL A 42 -7.53 5.72 -3.65
N ILE A 43 -6.83 5.17 -2.64
CA ILE A 43 -5.74 4.21 -2.83
C ILE A 43 -6.28 2.77 -2.84
N TYR A 44 -7.15 2.45 -1.88
CA TYR A 44 -7.81 1.15 -1.74
C TYR A 44 -9.31 1.34 -1.59
N ASP A 45 -10.08 0.45 -2.21
CA ASP A 45 -11.54 0.45 -2.11
C ASP A 45 -12.01 -0.87 -1.47
N GLN A 46 -13.01 -0.79 -0.59
CA GLN A 46 -13.49 -1.93 0.15
C GLN A 46 -14.17 -2.95 -0.79
N GLY A 47 -13.76 -4.21 -0.70
CA GLY A 47 -14.32 -5.28 -1.54
C GLY A 47 -13.75 -5.32 -2.96
N LYS A 48 -12.83 -4.40 -3.32
CA LYS A 48 -12.14 -4.44 -4.62
C LYS A 48 -10.81 -5.18 -4.50
N PRO A 49 -10.55 -6.21 -5.35
CA PRO A 49 -9.26 -6.88 -5.36
C PRO A 49 -8.16 -5.98 -5.91
N VAL A 50 -6.95 -6.16 -5.39
CA VAL A 50 -5.75 -5.36 -5.68
C VAL A 50 -4.51 -6.25 -5.65
N ASP A 51 -3.51 -5.93 -6.46
CA ASP A 51 -2.26 -6.67 -6.64
C ASP A 51 -1.01 -5.81 -6.31
N PHE A 52 -1.20 -4.69 -5.62
CA PHE A 52 -0.14 -3.74 -5.31
C PHE A 52 0.00 -3.47 -3.80
N PHE A 53 1.23 -3.16 -3.41
CA PHE A 53 1.62 -2.71 -2.08
C PHE A 53 1.88 -1.19 -2.12
N VAL A 54 1.44 -0.47 -1.09
CA VAL A 54 1.68 0.97 -0.95
C VAL A 54 2.34 1.27 0.38
N ILE A 55 3.31 2.18 0.36
CA ILE A 55 3.86 2.85 1.54
C ILE A 55 3.63 4.36 1.39
N ILE A 56 3.16 5.00 2.46
CA ILE A 56 2.95 6.44 2.50
C ILE A 56 4.30 7.10 2.79
N LEU A 57 4.82 7.88 1.84
CA LEU A 57 6.08 8.62 2.04
C LEU A 57 5.86 9.95 2.74
N GLU A 58 4.82 10.68 2.35
CA GLU A 58 4.46 11.99 2.87
C GLU A 58 2.94 12.14 2.93
N GLY A 59 2.46 13.03 3.80
CA GLY A 59 1.03 13.30 3.97
C GLY A 59 0.34 12.38 4.99
N ARG A 60 -1.00 12.36 4.92
CA ARG A 60 -1.89 11.59 5.81
C ARG A 60 -2.95 10.89 4.98
N VAL A 61 -3.38 9.71 5.44
CA VAL A 61 -4.45 8.92 4.85
C VAL A 61 -5.52 8.64 5.88
N GLU A 62 -6.77 8.59 5.45
CA GLU A 62 -7.92 8.14 6.25
C GLU A 62 -8.23 6.70 5.82
N VAL A 63 -8.31 5.78 6.78
CA VAL A 63 -8.47 4.35 6.54
C VAL A 63 -9.70 3.85 7.26
N THR A 64 -10.65 3.28 6.50
CA THR A 64 -11.85 2.66 7.04
C THR A 64 -11.70 1.15 7.03
N VAL A 65 -11.90 0.49 8.18
CA VAL A 65 -11.66 -0.95 8.35
C VAL A 65 -12.84 -1.65 9.03
N GLY A 66 -13.10 -2.88 8.59
CA GLY A 66 -14.09 -3.76 9.19
C GLY A 66 -15.52 -3.46 8.73
N LYS A 67 -16.47 -4.28 9.19
CA LYS A 67 -17.90 -4.08 8.91
C LYS A 67 -18.45 -2.84 9.62
N GLU A 68 -17.81 -2.46 10.72
CA GLU A 68 -18.25 -1.39 11.61
C GLU A 68 -17.74 -0.01 11.16
N ASN A 69 -17.08 0.04 9.99
CA ASN A 69 -16.53 1.26 9.40
C ASN A 69 -15.66 2.07 10.38
N LEU A 70 -14.79 1.38 11.11
CA LEU A 70 -13.87 2.04 12.03
C LEU A 70 -12.87 2.86 11.22
N MET A 71 -12.77 4.16 11.53
CA MET A 71 -11.91 5.10 10.83
C MET A 71 -10.64 5.37 11.63
N PHE A 72 -9.50 5.25 10.97
CA PHE A 72 -8.17 5.51 11.51
C PHE A 72 -7.43 6.47 10.60
N GLU A 73 -6.48 7.22 11.16
CA GLU A 73 -5.58 8.06 10.38
C GLU A 73 -4.19 7.41 10.32
N GLY A 74 -3.62 7.31 9.11
CA GLY A 74 -2.26 6.87 8.87
C GLY A 74 -1.38 8.03 8.39
N GLY A 75 -0.09 7.99 8.73
CA GLY A 75 0.89 9.00 8.33
C GLY A 75 2.08 8.40 7.56
N PRO A 76 3.20 9.14 7.48
CA PRO A 76 4.41 8.65 6.83
C PRO A 76 4.88 7.30 7.39
N PHE A 77 5.39 6.46 6.49
CA PHE A 77 5.85 5.09 6.73
C PHE A 77 4.79 4.07 7.15
N THR A 78 3.50 4.46 7.16
CA THR A 78 2.41 3.47 7.16
C THR A 78 2.33 2.78 5.80
N TYR A 79 1.96 1.50 5.79
CA TYR A 79 1.94 0.69 4.59
C TYR A 79 0.74 -0.26 4.57
N PHE A 80 0.32 -0.63 3.36
CA PHE A 80 -0.87 -1.43 3.10
C PHE A 80 -0.61 -2.44 1.97
N GLY A 81 -1.43 -3.49 1.90
CA GLY A 81 -1.36 -4.46 0.81
C GLY A 81 -0.18 -5.44 0.88
N THR A 82 0.38 -5.71 2.06
CA THR A 82 1.48 -6.70 2.20
C THR A 82 1.11 -8.08 1.65
N GLN A 83 -0.17 -8.46 1.78
CA GLN A 83 -0.68 -9.73 1.25
C GLN A 83 -0.65 -9.80 -0.28
N ALA A 84 -0.69 -8.66 -0.99
CA ALA A 84 -0.58 -8.64 -2.45
C ALA A 84 0.82 -9.04 -2.95
N LEU A 85 1.84 -8.96 -2.09
CA LEU A 85 3.22 -9.36 -2.41
C LEU A 85 3.46 -10.85 -2.20
N VAL A 86 2.59 -11.53 -1.45
CA VAL A 86 2.73 -12.95 -1.17
C VAL A 86 1.98 -13.72 -2.25
N GLN A 87 2.69 -14.56 -3.00
CA GLN A 87 2.01 -15.54 -3.84
C GLN A 87 1.23 -16.49 -2.93
N THR A 88 -0.08 -16.32 -2.84
CA THR A 88 -0.95 -17.42 -2.44
C THR A 88 -0.75 -18.52 -3.47
N VAL A 89 0.02 -19.56 -3.12
CA VAL A 89 0.00 -20.82 -3.85
C VAL A 89 -1.46 -21.25 -3.85
N GLY A 90 -2.13 -21.04 -4.97
CA GLY A 90 -3.46 -21.58 -5.18
C GLY A 90 -3.32 -23.08 -5.04
N ILE A 91 -3.88 -23.64 -3.96
CA ILE A 91 -4.28 -25.03 -3.98
C ILE A 91 -5.38 -25.06 -5.04
N GLY A 92 -4.97 -25.32 -6.29
CA GLY A 92 -5.88 -25.63 -7.36
C GLY A 92 -6.79 -26.75 -6.88
N LYS A 93 -8.08 -26.50 -6.89
CA LYS A 93 -9.05 -27.59 -6.96
C LYS A 93 -9.03 -28.14 -8.37
#